data_AF-A6GK94-F1
#
_entry.id   AF-A6GK94-F1
#
_cell.length_a   1.000
_cell.length_b   1.000
_cell.length_c   1.000
_cell.angle_alpha   90.00
_cell.angle_beta   90.00
_cell.angle_gamma   90.00
#
_symmetry.space_group_name_H-M   'P 1'
#
loop_
_entity.id
_entity.type
_entity.pdbx_description
1 polymer ?
#
loop_
_entity_poly.entity_id
_entity_poly.type
_entity_poly.pdbx_seq_one_letter_code
_entity_poly.pdbx_strand_id
1 'polypeptide(L)'
;MEGGVVMSERLSIAVEDLDERIRYRIAGGEPGSKGVVWRDGDDELALDLAALRVHTKPGWLIVALPVTAASGGAQRLEVVVFLGREGAGEGARASATTRATTPEATAIADRWGADLVRVVWDGVLDLLEGAVAFATKRRPTPAPTVVGFTCDGRELAVELARGGR
;
A
#
# COMPACT_ATOMS: atom_id res chain seq x y z
N MET A 1 -0.63 -5.84 40.29
CA MET A 1 -0.51 -5.57 38.84
C MET A 1 -1.68 -4.67 38.48
N GLU A 2 -1.46 -3.36 38.44
CA GLU A 2 -2.48 -2.44 37.94
C GLU A 2 -2.59 -2.63 36.43
N GLY A 3 -3.75 -3.10 35.97
CA GLY A 3 -4.08 -3.14 34.56
C GLY A 3 -4.34 -1.73 34.08
N GLY A 4 -3.31 -1.06 33.57
CA GLY A 4 -3.46 0.24 32.92
C GLY A 4 -4.51 0.16 31.82
N VAL A 5 -5.46 1.10 31.82
CA VAL A 5 -6.52 1.14 30.80
C VAL A 5 -5.87 1.40 29.45
N VAL A 6 -5.88 0.41 28.56
CA VAL A 6 -5.48 0.58 27.17
C VAL A 6 -6.67 1.17 26.42
N MET A 7 -6.52 2.40 25.95
CA MET A 7 -7.50 2.99 25.04
C MET A 7 -7.16 2.56 23.62
N SER A 8 -8.09 1.86 22.97
CA SER A 8 -8.01 1.56 21.54
C SER A 8 -8.82 2.58 20.73
N GLU A 9 -8.27 3.02 19.61
CA GLU A 9 -8.97 3.82 18.61
C GLU A 9 -8.80 3.16 17.23
N ARG A 10 -9.86 3.18 16.42
CA ARG A 10 -9.83 2.68 15.04
C ARG A 10 -10.03 3.86 14.09
N LEU A 11 -9.14 3.98 13.12
CA LEU A 11 -9.23 4.96 12.04
C LEU A 11 -9.45 4.24 10.72
N SER A 12 -10.36 4.75 9.90
CA SER A 12 -10.66 4.21 8.57
C SER A 12 -10.14 5.17 7.51
N ILE A 13 -9.45 4.63 6.51
CA ILE A 13 -8.92 5.33 5.34
C ILE A 13 -9.62 4.76 4.11
N ALA A 14 -10.15 5.63 3.27
CA ALA A 14 -10.88 5.19 2.08
C ALA A 14 -9.92 4.55 1.06
N VAL A 15 -10.41 3.61 0.26
CA VAL A 15 -9.60 2.98 -0.80
C VAL A 15 -9.19 4.01 -1.86
N GLU A 16 -9.98 5.07 -2.05
CA GLU A 16 -9.67 6.18 -2.94
C GLU A 16 -8.43 6.94 -2.48
N ASP A 17 -8.26 7.17 -1.17
CA ASP A 17 -7.06 7.80 -0.60
C ASP A 17 -5.83 6.90 -0.80
N LEU A 18 -6.02 5.57 -0.71
CA LEU A 18 -5.00 4.58 -1.00
C LEU A 18 -4.59 4.55 -2.48
N ASP A 19 -5.57 4.61 -3.38
CA ASP A 19 -5.33 4.74 -4.83
C ASP A 19 -4.54 6.01 -5.15
N GLU A 20 -4.97 7.16 -4.63
CA GLU A 20 -4.29 8.44 -4.83
C GLU A 20 -2.85 8.39 -4.32
N ARG A 21 -2.63 7.86 -3.11
CA ARG A 21 -1.30 7.82 -2.51
C ARG A 21 -0.35 6.88 -3.22
N ILE A 22 -0.83 5.70 -3.66
CA ILE A 22 -0.03 4.76 -4.45
C ILE A 22 0.33 5.37 -5.80
N ARG A 23 -0.62 6.00 -6.51
CA ARG A 23 -0.34 6.70 -7.77
C ARG A 23 0.72 7.78 -7.59
N TYR A 24 0.58 8.60 -6.54
CA TYR A 24 1.55 9.65 -6.21
C TYR A 24 2.96 9.08 -6.03
N ARG A 25 3.10 7.97 -5.29
CA ARG A 25 4.39 7.32 -5.07
C ARG A 25 4.97 6.72 -6.35
N ILE A 26 4.16 6.08 -7.19
CA ILE A 26 4.62 5.53 -8.46
C ILE A 26 5.09 6.63 -9.41
N ALA A 27 4.39 7.77 -9.42
CA ALA A 27 4.74 8.95 -10.21
C ALA A 27 5.97 9.72 -9.68
N GLY A 28 6.66 9.24 -8.65
CA GLY A 28 7.82 9.94 -8.08
C GLY A 28 7.45 11.21 -7.31
N GLY A 29 6.21 11.33 -6.84
CA GLY A 29 5.70 12.48 -6.11
C GLY A 29 5.11 13.58 -6.99
N GLU A 30 4.84 13.30 -8.26
CA GLU A 30 4.17 14.24 -9.16
C GLU A 30 2.64 14.02 -9.16
N PRO A 31 1.85 14.92 -8.55
CA PRO A 31 0.40 14.76 -8.49
C PRO A 31 -0.24 14.89 -9.88
N GLY A 32 -1.27 14.07 -10.14
CA GLY A 32 -2.05 14.16 -11.38
C GLY A 32 -1.36 13.57 -12.62
N SER A 33 -0.17 12.98 -12.49
CA SER A 33 0.49 12.29 -13.60
C SER A 33 -0.36 11.13 -14.13
N LYS A 34 -0.47 11.04 -15.45
CA LYS A 34 -1.20 9.97 -16.15
C LYS A 34 -0.31 8.79 -16.53
N GLY A 35 1.00 8.95 -16.45
CA GLY A 35 1.97 7.93 -16.80
C GLY A 35 3.38 8.35 -16.40
N VAL A 36 4.24 7.37 -16.14
CA VAL A 36 5.63 7.60 -15.74
C VAL A 36 6.52 6.57 -16.40
N VAL A 37 7.76 6.95 -16.70
CA VAL A 37 8.78 6.01 -17.17
C VAL A 37 9.82 5.87 -16.07
N TRP A 38 9.95 4.66 -15.54
CA TRP A 38 11.04 4.29 -14.65
C TRP A 38 12.25 3.86 -15.48
N ARG A 39 13.45 4.20 -14.98
CA ARG A 39 14.71 3.90 -15.64
C ARG A 39 15.71 3.35 -14.64
N ASP A 40 16.44 2.32 -15.04
CA ASP A 40 17.57 1.78 -14.31
C ASP A 40 18.61 1.29 -15.32
N GLY A 41 19.69 2.06 -15.49
CA GLY A 41 20.63 1.87 -16.58
C GLY A 41 19.96 2.05 -17.95
N ASP A 42 20.07 1.03 -18.79
CA ASP A 42 19.47 0.98 -20.13
C ASP A 42 18.03 0.41 -20.14
N ASP A 43 17.55 -0.08 -18.99
CA ASP A 43 16.19 -0.62 -18.88
C ASP A 43 15.19 0.50 -18.63
N GLU A 44 14.09 0.50 -19.38
CA GLU A 44 12.96 1.39 -19.17
C GLU A 44 11.66 0.60 -18.93
N LEU A 45 10.84 1.10 -17.99
CA LEU A 45 9.50 0.62 -17.73
C LEU A 45 8.52 1.79 -17.77
N ALA A 46 7.66 1.83 -18.79
CA ALA A 46 6.55 2.76 -18.83
C ALA A 46 5.36 2.20 -18.03
N LEU A 47 4.80 3.00 -17.13
CA LEU A 47 3.59 2.70 -16.37
C LEU A 47 2.46 3.64 -16.80
N ASP A 48 1.32 3.07 -17.18
CA ASP A 48 0.09 3.83 -17.46
C ASP A 48 -0.72 3.97 -16.16
N LEU A 49 -0.61 5.15 -15.55
CA LEU A 49 -1.31 5.44 -14.31
C LEU A 49 -2.80 5.67 -14.57
N ALA A 50 -3.22 6.20 -15.71
CA ALA A 50 -4.64 6.37 -16.01
C ALA A 50 -5.39 5.01 -16.04
N ALA A 51 -4.72 3.96 -16.48
CA ALA A 51 -5.27 2.60 -16.49
C ALA A 51 -4.94 1.77 -15.22
N LEU A 52 -4.13 2.29 -14.28
CA LEU A 52 -3.87 1.68 -12.98
C LEU A 52 -5.19 1.48 -12.20
N ARG A 53 -5.33 0.35 -11.50
CA ARG A 53 -6.47 0.08 -10.63
C ARG A 53 -6.01 -0.41 -9.27
N VAL A 54 -6.39 0.31 -8.23
CA VAL A 54 -6.30 -0.14 -6.84
C VAL A 54 -7.66 -0.65 -6.39
N HIS A 55 -7.68 -1.83 -5.77
CA HIS A 55 -8.87 -2.32 -5.10
C HIS A 55 -8.47 -3.18 -3.91
N THR A 56 -9.39 -3.32 -2.96
CA THR A 56 -9.20 -4.18 -1.80
C THR A 56 -10.20 -5.33 -1.81
N LYS A 57 -9.83 -6.40 -1.13
CA LYS A 57 -10.69 -7.50 -0.70
C LYS A 57 -10.42 -7.72 0.79
N PRO A 58 -11.26 -8.49 1.51
CA PRO A 58 -10.98 -8.81 2.91
C PRO A 58 -9.57 -9.39 3.14
N GLY A 59 -8.69 -8.56 3.68
CA GLY A 59 -7.28 -8.78 3.98
C GLY A 59 -6.26 -8.58 2.85
N TRP A 60 -6.70 -8.14 1.68
CA TRP A 60 -5.83 -8.00 0.51
C TRP A 60 -5.99 -6.63 -0.16
N LEU A 61 -4.86 -6.00 -0.45
CA LEU A 61 -4.74 -4.90 -1.40
C LEU A 61 -4.20 -5.45 -2.71
N ILE A 62 -4.82 -5.09 -3.82
CA ILE A 62 -4.42 -5.51 -5.16
C ILE A 62 -4.26 -4.27 -6.03
N VAL A 63 -3.07 -4.08 -6.57
CA VAL A 63 -2.72 -2.99 -7.48
C VAL A 63 -2.44 -3.58 -8.85
N ALA A 64 -3.39 -3.41 -9.78
CA ALA A 64 -3.21 -3.82 -11.16
C ALA A 64 -2.53 -2.68 -11.94
N LEU A 65 -1.35 -3.00 -12.48
CA LEU A 65 -0.40 -2.09 -13.12
C LEU A 65 -0.29 -2.42 -14.61
N PRO A 66 -0.86 -1.60 -15.49
CA PRO A 66 -0.56 -1.66 -16.92
C PRO A 66 0.85 -1.09 -17.15
N VAL A 67 1.70 -1.90 -17.77
CA VAL A 67 3.12 -1.60 -17.95
C VAL A 67 3.58 -1.94 -19.36
N THR A 68 4.58 -1.22 -19.86
CA THR A 68 5.22 -1.51 -21.15
C THR A 68 6.74 -1.41 -20.96
N ALA A 69 7.46 -2.51 -21.21
CA ALA A 69 8.91 -2.50 -21.26
C ALA A 69 9.38 -2.04 -22.65
N ALA A 70 10.57 -1.43 -22.73
CA ALA A 70 11.11 -0.85 -23.99
C ALA A 70 11.12 -1.82 -25.19
N SER A 71 11.33 -3.12 -24.94
CA SER A 71 11.43 -4.16 -25.97
C SER A 71 10.14 -4.96 -26.19
N GLY A 72 9.04 -4.63 -25.50
CA GLY A 72 7.83 -5.45 -25.44
C GLY A 72 6.52 -4.70 -25.72
N GLY A 73 5.44 -5.46 -25.80
CA GLY A 73 4.08 -4.92 -25.85
C GLY A 73 3.53 -4.59 -24.46
N ALA A 74 2.35 -3.95 -24.42
CA ALA A 74 1.65 -3.67 -23.18
C ALA A 74 1.32 -4.95 -22.40
N GLN A 75 1.69 -4.98 -21.13
CA GLN A 75 1.45 -6.07 -20.19
C GLN A 75 0.65 -5.58 -18.99
N ARG A 76 0.18 -6.52 -18.17
CA ARG A 76 -0.40 -6.24 -16.85
C ARG A 76 0.34 -7.02 -15.78
N LEU A 77 0.78 -6.30 -14.76
CA LEU A 77 1.27 -6.86 -13.49
C LEU A 77 0.28 -6.60 -12.38
N GLU A 78 0.21 -7.49 -11.41
CA GLU A 78 -0.51 -7.24 -10.15
C GLU A 78 0.50 -7.22 -9.01
N VAL A 79 0.54 -6.14 -8.23
CA VAL A 79 1.15 -6.16 -6.89
C VAL A 79 0.07 -6.54 -5.90
N VAL A 80 0.29 -7.64 -5.18
CA VAL A 80 -0.66 -8.18 -4.21
C VAL A 80 -0.05 -8.05 -2.83
N VAL A 81 -0.72 -7.31 -1.95
CA VAL A 81 -0.29 -7.05 -0.58
C VAL A 81 -1.31 -7.63 0.39
N PHE A 82 -0.87 -8.52 1.27
CA PHE A 82 -1.64 -8.94 2.42
C PHE A 82 -1.53 -7.86 3.50
N LEU A 83 -2.67 -7.36 3.97
CA LEU A 83 -2.75 -6.29 4.99
C LEU A 83 -3.37 -6.76 6.30
N GLY A 84 -3.42 -8.08 6.56
CA GLY A 84 -4.08 -8.63 7.74
C GLY A 84 -5.60 -8.74 7.61
N ARG A 85 -6.20 -9.66 8.39
CA ARG A 85 -7.65 -9.89 8.42
C ARG A 85 -8.17 -9.77 9.86
N GLU A 86 -9.35 -9.18 10.02
CA GLU A 86 -10.02 -9.10 11.31
C GLU A 86 -10.22 -10.50 11.92
N GLY A 87 -10.00 -10.62 13.23
CA GLY A 87 -10.13 -11.88 13.96
C GLY A 87 -9.02 -12.90 13.73
N ALA A 88 -8.01 -12.62 12.88
CA ALA A 88 -6.89 -13.53 12.66
C ALA A 88 -5.87 -13.56 13.81
N GLY A 89 -5.97 -12.65 14.79
CA GLY A 89 -5.03 -12.58 15.93
C GLY A 89 -3.62 -12.12 15.55
N GLU A 90 -3.45 -11.59 14.34
CA GLU A 90 -2.17 -11.27 13.71
C GLU A 90 -2.08 -9.78 13.41
N GLY A 91 -1.97 -8.96 14.45
CA GLY A 91 -1.96 -7.51 14.35
C GLY A 91 -0.85 -6.89 13.49
N ALA A 92 0.10 -7.64 12.93
CA ALA A 92 1.17 -7.04 12.12
C ALA A 92 1.78 -8.00 11.08
N ARG A 93 0.97 -8.84 10.42
CA ARG A 93 1.47 -9.61 9.27
C ARG A 93 1.11 -8.92 7.98
N ALA A 94 2.12 -8.34 7.34
CA ALA A 94 2.04 -7.88 5.97
C ALA A 94 3.02 -8.66 5.11
N SER A 95 2.61 -8.98 3.90
CA SER A 95 3.48 -9.56 2.87
C SER A 95 3.07 -9.01 1.52
N ALA A 96 4.00 -8.93 0.59
CA ALA A 96 3.74 -8.43 -0.75
C ALA A 96 4.45 -9.30 -1.79
N THR A 97 3.82 -9.45 -2.94
CA THR A 97 4.39 -10.16 -4.09
C THR A 97 3.86 -9.58 -5.39
N THR A 98 4.56 -9.83 -6.48
CA THR A 98 4.06 -9.58 -7.83
C THR A 98 3.46 -10.84 -8.42
N ARG A 99 2.40 -10.67 -9.21
CA ARG A 99 1.80 -11.72 -10.02
C ARG A 99 1.81 -11.29 -11.49
N ALA A 100 2.30 -12.21 -12.31
CA ALA A 100 2.30 -12.13 -13.76
C ALA A 100 1.56 -13.35 -14.35
N THR A 101 0.96 -13.19 -15.53
CA THR A 101 0.18 -14.25 -16.19
C THR A 101 0.72 -14.65 -17.57
N THR A 102 1.70 -13.93 -18.09
CA THR A 102 2.38 -14.18 -19.35
C THR A 102 3.89 -14.25 -19.12
N PRO A 103 4.65 -14.98 -19.95
CA PRO A 103 6.11 -15.01 -19.86
C PRO A 103 6.74 -13.60 -19.92
N GLU A 104 6.20 -12.73 -20.76
CA GLU A 104 6.66 -11.35 -20.92
C GLU A 104 6.42 -10.54 -19.64
N ALA A 105 5.23 -10.67 -19.02
CA ALA A 105 4.96 -10.04 -17.74
C ALA A 105 5.85 -10.61 -16.63
N THR A 106 6.14 -11.91 -16.63
CA THR A 106 7.05 -12.51 -15.66
C THR A 106 8.45 -11.90 -15.76
N ALA A 107 8.99 -11.71 -16.96
CA ALA A 107 10.28 -11.04 -17.14
C ALA A 107 10.28 -9.60 -16.60
N ILE A 108 9.17 -8.86 -16.76
CA ILE A 108 9.03 -7.52 -16.16
C ILE A 108 8.98 -7.62 -14.62
N ALA A 109 8.24 -8.59 -14.07
CA ALA A 109 8.16 -8.80 -12.62
C ALA A 109 9.52 -9.18 -12.03
N ASP A 110 10.30 -10.02 -12.70
CA ASP A 110 11.64 -10.41 -12.26
C ASP A 110 12.59 -9.21 -12.20
N ARG A 111 12.46 -8.28 -13.15
CA ARG A 111 13.31 -7.08 -13.23
C ARG A 111 12.87 -5.96 -12.29
N TRP A 112 11.58 -5.67 -12.23
CA TRP A 112 11.03 -4.46 -11.60
C TRP A 112 10.13 -4.74 -10.39
N GLY A 113 9.79 -6.01 -10.15
CA GLY A 113 8.75 -6.38 -9.18
C GLY A 113 9.08 -5.98 -7.74
N ALA A 114 10.36 -6.06 -7.35
CA ALA A 114 10.81 -5.62 -6.03
C ALA A 114 10.57 -4.10 -5.83
N ASP A 115 10.90 -3.28 -6.84
CA ASP A 115 10.68 -1.83 -6.77
C ASP A 115 9.20 -1.48 -6.81
N LEU A 116 8.40 -2.17 -7.63
CA LEU A 116 6.95 -1.98 -7.66
C LEU A 116 6.32 -2.32 -6.31
N VAL A 117 6.71 -3.44 -5.71
CA VAL A 117 6.28 -3.84 -4.36
C VAL A 117 6.67 -2.78 -3.34
N ARG A 118 7.93 -2.33 -3.36
CA ARG A 118 8.43 -1.30 -2.43
C ARG A 118 7.61 -0.01 -2.54
N VAL A 119 7.41 0.51 -3.75
CA VAL A 119 6.71 1.77 -3.96
C VAL A 119 5.23 1.69 -3.60
N VAL A 120 4.57 0.57 -3.89
CA VAL A 120 3.19 0.32 -3.43
C VAL A 120 3.14 0.28 -1.90
N TRP A 121 4.11 -0.38 -1.27
CA TRP A 121 4.20 -0.46 0.19
C TRP A 121 4.47 0.91 0.83
N ASP A 122 5.34 1.73 0.24
CA ASP A 122 5.60 3.11 0.69
C ASP A 122 4.31 3.95 0.66
N GLY A 123 3.44 3.73 -0.33
CA GLY A 123 2.12 4.38 -0.38
C GLY A 123 1.18 3.97 0.74
N VAL A 124 1.21 2.70 1.15
CA VAL A 124 0.47 2.21 2.33
C VAL A 124 1.05 2.83 3.61
N LEU A 125 2.36 2.80 3.77
CA LEU A 125 3.06 3.33 4.95
C LEU A 125 2.76 4.81 5.17
N ASP A 126 2.73 5.61 4.10
CA ASP A 126 2.38 7.03 4.19
C ASP A 126 1.02 7.28 4.85
N LEU A 127 0.03 6.43 4.55
CA LEU A 127 -1.31 6.58 5.11
C LEU A 127 -1.36 6.12 6.56
N LEU A 128 -0.60 5.07 6.92
CA LEU A 128 -0.43 4.66 8.31
C LEU A 128 0.24 5.75 9.14
N GLU A 129 1.30 6.37 8.61
CA GLU A 129 1.97 7.53 9.21
C GLU A 129 1.01 8.71 9.35
N GLY A 130 0.21 8.99 8.31
CA GLY A 130 -0.84 10.00 8.34
C GLY A 130 -1.89 9.76 9.43
N ALA A 131 -2.33 8.51 9.61
CA ALA A 131 -3.27 8.12 10.65
C ALA A 131 -2.68 8.33 12.06
N VAL A 132 -1.43 7.93 12.28
CA VAL A 132 -0.71 8.15 13.55
C VAL A 132 -0.54 9.65 13.82
N ALA A 133 -0.16 10.43 12.81
CA ALA A 133 0.01 11.88 12.92
C ALA A 133 -1.33 12.58 13.24
N PHE A 134 -2.42 12.17 12.59
CA PHE A 134 -3.77 12.66 12.86
C PHE A 134 -4.20 12.34 14.29
N ALA A 135 -4.03 11.09 14.73
CA ALA A 135 -4.34 10.67 16.09
C ALA A 135 -3.52 11.44 17.14
N THR A 136 -2.23 11.67 16.86
CA THR A 136 -1.33 12.45 17.74
C THR A 136 -1.75 13.91 17.83
N LYS A 137 -2.17 14.53 16.72
CA LYS A 137 -2.70 15.91 16.73
C LYS A 137 -3.96 16.05 17.58
N ARG A 138 -4.87 15.06 17.52
CA ARG A 138 -6.09 15.06 18.35
C ARG A 138 -5.79 14.85 19.85
N ARG A 139 -4.83 13.99 20.15
CA ARG A 139 -4.38 13.71 21.52
C ARG A 139 -2.87 13.46 21.55
N PRO A 140 -2.05 14.41 22.02
CA PRO A 140 -0.59 14.27 21.97
C PRO A 140 -0.03 13.23 22.94
N THR A 141 -0.65 13.05 24.11
CA THR A 141 -0.12 12.19 25.19
C THR A 141 -1.17 11.24 25.76
N PRO A 142 -0.83 9.96 25.98
CA PRO A 142 0.38 9.26 25.50
C PRO A 142 0.39 9.12 23.96
N ALA A 143 1.55 8.95 23.33
CA ALA A 143 1.64 8.76 21.88
C ALA A 143 0.91 7.46 21.46
N PRO A 144 0.17 7.45 20.33
CA PRO A 144 -0.46 6.24 19.82
C PRO A 144 0.58 5.30 19.19
N THR A 145 0.36 4.00 19.33
CA THR A 145 1.11 2.95 18.64
C THR A 145 0.17 2.20 17.69
N VAL A 146 0.60 1.91 16.47
CA VAL A 146 -0.12 1.01 15.56
C VAL A 146 -0.05 -0.40 16.13
N VAL A 147 -1.20 -0.96 16.49
CA VAL A 147 -1.32 -2.36 16.93
C VAL A 147 -1.76 -3.28 15.80
N GLY A 148 -2.35 -2.70 14.77
CA GLY A 148 -2.51 -3.36 13.49
C GLY A 148 -3.24 -2.56 12.45
N PHE A 149 -3.37 -3.16 11.29
CA PHE A 149 -4.17 -2.64 10.20
C PHE A 149 -4.80 -3.81 9.46
N THR A 150 -5.93 -3.57 8.82
CA THR A 150 -6.71 -4.56 8.05
C THR A 150 -7.43 -3.87 6.91
N CYS A 151 -7.81 -4.60 5.88
CA CYS A 151 -8.73 -4.08 4.87
C CYS A 151 -9.92 -5.01 4.68
N ASP A 152 -11.09 -4.45 4.40
CA ASP A 152 -12.37 -5.17 4.32
C ASP A 152 -12.99 -5.18 2.91
N GLY A 153 -12.31 -4.57 1.94
CA GLY A 153 -12.83 -4.37 0.58
C GLY A 153 -13.36 -2.96 0.30
N ARG A 154 -13.43 -2.09 1.32
CA ARG A 154 -13.88 -0.70 1.19
C ARG A 154 -12.93 0.29 1.82
N GLU A 155 -12.28 -0.10 2.90
CA GLU A 155 -11.37 0.76 3.65
C GLU A 155 -10.13 0.00 4.13
N LEU A 156 -9.08 0.78 4.38
CA LEU A 156 -7.96 0.39 5.22
C LEU A 156 -8.25 0.88 6.64
N ALA A 157 -8.47 -0.05 7.55
CA ALA A 157 -8.60 0.26 8.96
C ALA A 157 -7.27 0.16 9.67
N VAL A 158 -6.98 1.14 10.51
CA VAL A 158 -5.78 1.23 11.35
C VAL A 158 -6.22 1.21 12.80
N GLU A 159 -5.72 0.24 13.55
CA GLU A 159 -5.93 0.09 14.97
C GLU A 159 -4.75 0.70 15.71
N LEU A 160 -5.06 1.65 16.58
CA LEU A 160 -4.09 2.34 17.41
C LEU A 160 -4.40 2.05 18.88
N ALA A 161 -3.35 1.88 19.67
CA ALA A 161 -3.45 1.76 21.12
C ALA A 161 -2.65 2.83 21.84
N ARG A 162 -3.10 3.18 23.03
CA ARG A 162 -2.46 4.12 23.95
C ARG A 162 -2.39 3.51 25.33
N GLY A 163 -1.17 3.46 25.89
CA GLY A 163 -0.98 2.99 27.26
C GLY A 163 -1.39 4.05 28.27
N GLY A 164 -2.41 3.76 29.09
CA GLY A 164 -2.67 4.54 30.30
C GLY A 164 -1.50 4.39 31.28
N ARG A 165 -1.00 5.51 31.81
CA ARG A 165 -0.14 5.49 33.00
C ARG A 165 -0.98 5.14 34.22
#